data_AF-A0A8S0UQC5-F1
#
_entry.id   AF-A0A8S0UQC5-F1
#
_cell.length_a   1.000
_cell.length_b   1.000
_cell.length_c   1.000
_cell.angle_alpha   90.00
_cell.angle_beta   90.00
_cell.angle_gamma   90.00
#
_symmetry.space_group_name_H-M   'P 1'
#
loop_
_entity.id
_entity.type
_entity.pdbx_description
1 polymer ?
#
loop_
_entity_poly.entity_id
_entity_poly.type
_entity_poly.pdbx_seq_one_letter_code
_entity_poly.pdbx_strand_id
1 'polypeptide(L)'
;MCRGKREYEPPRYMTLNAAIEQLLEIEQNRRESAYIKDTSCVGLARGGSEDQAIVAGSTKQLLTIDFGPPLHCLVIVGNVHPVEEEMLEFYTVGKSSNKLLNFYRLH
;
A
#
# COMPACT_ATOMS: atom_id res chain seq x y z
N MET A 1 13.77 45.56 0.05
CA MET A 1 13.65 44.73 -1.17
C MET A 1 14.26 43.36 -0.89
N CYS A 2 13.53 42.44 -0.27
CA CYS A 2 14.03 41.10 0.04
C CYS A 2 13.65 40.14 -1.09
N ARG A 3 14.52 39.95 -2.08
CA ARG A 3 14.42 38.83 -3.02
C ARG A 3 14.91 37.57 -2.30
N GLY A 4 14.04 37.00 -1.45
CA GLY A 4 14.29 35.71 -0.81
C GLY A 4 14.33 34.61 -1.86
N LYS A 5 15.48 33.95 -2.04
CA LYS A 5 15.56 32.69 -2.78
C LYS A 5 14.53 31.73 -2.17
N ARG A 6 13.66 31.16 -2.99
CA ARG A 6 12.81 30.05 -2.58
C ARG A 6 13.66 28.79 -2.58
N GLU A 7 14.35 28.53 -1.48
CA GLU A 7 14.99 27.23 -1.26
C GLU A 7 13.89 26.27 -0.79
N TYR A 8 13.58 25.30 -1.65
CA TYR A 8 12.61 24.26 -1.35
C TYR A 8 13.33 23.13 -0.64
N GLU A 9 12.75 22.66 0.46
CA GLU A 9 13.24 21.44 1.11
C GLU A 9 13.15 20.25 0.14
N PRO A 10 14.07 19.28 0.25
CA PRO A 10 14.02 18.09 -0.58
C PRO A 10 12.69 17.35 -0.34
N PRO A 11 12.05 16.82 -1.39
CA PRO A 11 10.77 16.15 -1.26
C PRO A 11 10.92 14.89 -0.38
N ARG A 12 10.07 14.79 0.65
CA ARG A 12 10.00 13.62 1.54
C ARG A 12 8.66 12.94 1.33
N TYR A 13 8.69 11.67 0.97
CA TYR A 13 7.50 10.84 0.80
C TYR A 13 7.45 9.76 1.87
N MET A 14 6.25 9.47 2.36
CA MET A 14 6.04 8.40 3.31
C MET A 14 6.06 7.04 2.61
N THR A 15 6.68 6.03 3.23
CA THR A 15 6.61 4.65 2.77
C THR A 15 5.39 3.95 3.31
N LEU A 16 4.94 2.91 2.61
CA LEU A 16 3.86 2.03 3.07
C LEU A 16 4.17 1.43 4.45
N ASN A 17 5.41 0.98 4.63
CA ASN A 17 5.88 0.39 5.88
C ASN A 17 5.83 1.40 7.03
N ALA A 18 6.28 2.65 6.79
CA ALA A 18 6.20 3.71 7.80
C ALA A 18 4.75 4.03 8.18
N ALA A 19 3.83 4.09 7.21
CA ALA A 19 2.41 4.32 7.48
C ALA A 19 1.81 3.19 8.34
N ILE A 20 2.12 1.94 8.03
CA ILE A 20 1.66 0.78 8.79
C ILE A 20 2.24 0.78 10.21
N GLU A 21 3.52 1.04 10.37
CA GLU A 21 4.19 1.12 11.68
C GLU A 21 3.52 2.17 12.57
N GLN A 22 3.25 3.37 12.03
CA GLN A 22 2.55 4.43 12.75
C GLN A 22 1.14 4.02 13.19
N LEU A 23 0.38 3.35 12.33
CA LEU A 23 -0.95 2.85 12.67
C LEU A 23 -0.89 1.80 13.79
N LEU A 24 0.07 0.87 13.73
CA LEU A 24 0.25 -0.14 14.76
C LEU A 24 0.71 0.46 16.11
N GLU A 25 1.52 1.52 16.08
CA GLU A 25 1.91 2.26 17.29
C GLU A 25 0.70 2.99 17.91
N ILE A 26 -0.11 3.67 17.10
CA ILE A 26 -1.33 4.34 17.55
C ILE A 26 -2.29 3.32 18.18
N GLU A 27 -2.47 2.16 17.55
CA GLU A 27 -3.31 1.09 18.10
C GLU A 27 -2.78 0.58 19.44
N GLN A 28 -1.47 0.37 19.59
CA GLN A 28 -0.87 -0.05 20.88
C GLN A 28 -1.14 0.95 22.00
N ASN A 29 -1.15 2.25 21.67
CA ASN A 29 -1.39 3.33 22.60
C ASN A 29 -2.89 3.48 22.95
N ARG A 30 -3.78 3.36 21.97
CA ARG A 30 -5.22 3.59 22.15
C ARG A 30 -6.01 2.35 22.56
N ARG A 31 -5.58 1.16 22.13
CA ARG A 31 -6.23 -0.14 22.38
C ARG A 31 -7.71 -0.17 21.99
N GLU A 32 -8.04 0.49 20.89
CA GLU A 32 -9.39 0.60 20.35
C GLU A 32 -9.77 -0.60 19.46
N SER A 33 -8.83 -1.51 19.22
CA SER A 33 -8.93 -2.69 18.34
C SER A 33 -9.34 -2.35 16.90
N ALA A 34 -9.01 -1.14 16.44
CA ALA A 34 -9.38 -0.66 15.11
C ALA A 34 -8.47 -1.24 14.02
N TYR A 35 -7.18 -1.41 14.32
CA TYR A 35 -6.17 -1.86 13.34
C TYR A 35 -5.28 -2.96 13.92
N ILE A 36 -5.53 -4.22 13.58
CA ILE A 36 -4.80 -5.37 14.11
C ILE A 36 -3.78 -5.82 13.07
N LYS A 37 -2.72 -6.52 13.49
CA LYS A 37 -1.69 -7.08 12.59
C LYS A 37 -2.25 -7.98 11.47
N ASP A 38 -3.45 -8.51 11.67
CA ASP A 38 -4.16 -9.39 10.74
C ASP A 38 -5.24 -8.66 9.92
N THR A 39 -5.38 -7.33 10.08
CA THR A 39 -6.30 -6.52 9.26
C THR A 39 -5.88 -6.60 7.79
N SER A 40 -6.87 -6.81 6.91
CA SER A 40 -6.65 -6.85 5.47
C SER A 40 -6.39 -5.45 4.94
N CYS A 41 -5.33 -5.30 4.15
CA CYS A 41 -4.87 -4.03 3.59
C CYS A 41 -4.40 -4.23 2.15
N VAL A 42 -4.42 -3.14 1.37
CA VAL A 42 -3.85 -3.08 0.03
C VAL A 42 -2.79 -1.99 0.00
N GLY A 43 -1.57 -2.36 -0.36
CA GLY A 43 -0.50 -1.44 -0.65
C GLY A 43 -0.44 -1.17 -2.15
N LEU A 44 -0.40 0.11 -2.52
CA LEU A 44 -0.20 0.56 -3.90
C LEU A 44 1.05 1.42 -3.99
N ALA A 45 1.83 1.22 -5.05
CA ALA A 45 2.97 2.04 -5.41
C ALA A 45 2.88 2.44 -6.88
N ARG A 46 3.21 3.71 -7.18
CA ARG A 46 3.28 4.25 -8.54
C ARG A 46 2.02 3.96 -9.38
N GLY A 47 0.85 4.13 -8.79
CA GLY A 47 -0.43 3.87 -9.46
C GLY A 47 -0.54 4.65 -10.78
N GLY A 48 -0.85 3.93 -11.87
CA GLY A 48 -0.91 4.51 -13.22
C GLY A 48 0.42 4.57 -13.97
N SER A 49 1.52 4.06 -13.40
CA SER A 49 2.80 3.83 -14.09
C SER A 49 2.89 2.39 -14.62
N GLU A 50 3.76 2.16 -15.60
CA GLU A 50 4.09 0.80 -16.08
C GLU A 50 4.67 -0.07 -14.95
N ASP A 51 5.44 0.54 -14.04
CA ASP A 51 6.04 -0.12 -12.89
C ASP A 51 5.14 -0.09 -11.64
N GLN A 52 3.82 0.00 -11.79
CA GLN A 52 2.91 -0.01 -10.65
C GLN A 52 3.01 -1.31 -9.84
N ALA A 53 2.97 -1.19 -8.51
CA ALA A 53 2.90 -2.35 -7.62
C ALA A 53 1.61 -2.29 -6.82
N ILE A 54 0.80 -3.33 -6.89
CA ILE A 54 -0.44 -3.48 -6.12
C ILE A 54 -0.36 -4.82 -5.40
N VAL A 55 -0.47 -4.78 -4.07
CA VAL A 55 -0.37 -5.97 -3.24
C VAL A 55 -1.42 -5.92 -2.13
N ALA A 56 -2.26 -6.93 -2.06
CA ALA A 56 -3.25 -7.14 -1.02
C ALA A 56 -2.76 -8.20 -0.02
N GLY A 57 -3.11 -8.06 1.25
CA GLY A 57 -2.74 -9.03 2.28
C GLY A 57 -2.93 -8.49 3.68
N SER A 58 -2.49 -9.24 4.67
CA SER A 58 -2.51 -8.73 6.05
C SER A 58 -1.46 -7.64 6.24
N THR A 59 -1.72 -6.73 7.17
CA THR A 59 -0.78 -5.68 7.57
C THR A 59 0.63 -6.23 7.84
N LYS A 60 0.73 -7.40 8.45
CA LYS A 60 2.01 -8.10 8.69
C LYS A 60 2.71 -8.54 7.40
N GLN A 61 1.97 -9.01 6.40
CA GLN A 61 2.54 -9.39 5.10
C GLN A 61 3.04 -8.15 4.35
N LEU A 62 2.27 -7.06 4.35
CA LEU A 62 2.65 -5.82 3.66
C LEU A 62 3.94 -5.22 4.24
N LEU A 63 4.16 -5.32 5.55
CA LEU A 63 5.41 -4.86 6.19
C LEU A 63 6.67 -5.57 5.67
N THR A 64 6.54 -6.79 5.16
CA THR A 64 7.70 -7.55 4.64
C THR A 64 8.02 -7.25 3.18
N ILE A 65 7.20 -6.45 2.51
CA ILE A 65 7.29 -6.22 1.07
C ILE A 65 7.94 -4.86 0.81
N ASP A 66 8.88 -4.83 -0.13
CA ASP A 66 9.42 -3.59 -0.66
C ASP A 66 8.58 -3.14 -1.86
N PHE A 67 7.92 -1.99 -1.70
CA PHE A 67 7.10 -1.37 -2.73
C PHE A 67 7.93 -0.51 -3.70
N GLY A 68 9.23 -0.32 -3.41
CA GLY A 68 10.17 0.43 -4.24
C GLY A 68 10.01 1.95 -4.11
N PRO A 69 10.26 2.71 -5.19
CA PRO A 69 10.20 4.17 -5.13
C PRO A 69 8.75 4.70 -4.99
N PRO A 70 8.58 5.91 -4.41
CA PRO A 70 7.29 6.57 -4.26
C PRO A 70 6.60 6.84 -5.61
N LEU A 71 5.30 7.12 -5.67
CA LEU A 71 4.36 7.41 -4.57
C LEU A 71 3.71 6.14 -4.00
N HIS A 72 3.52 6.10 -2.68
CA HIS A 72 2.86 5.01 -1.97
C HIS A 72 1.47 5.40 -1.48
N CYS A 73 0.56 4.43 -1.45
CA CYS A 73 -0.78 4.54 -0.90
C CYS A 73 -1.14 3.25 -0.14
N LEU A 74 -1.75 3.41 1.04
CA LEU A 74 -2.26 2.31 1.86
C LEU A 74 -3.79 2.40 1.90
N VAL A 75 -4.45 1.30 1.58
CA VAL A 75 -5.90 1.15 1.70
C VAL A 75 -6.19 0.09 2.76
N ILE A 76 -6.97 0.45 3.77
CA ILE A 76 -7.42 -0.50 4.80
C ILE A 76 -8.78 -1.04 4.34
N VAL A 77 -8.88 -2.36 4.21
CA VAL A 77 -10.07 -3.01 3.69
C VAL A 77 -11.07 -3.21 4.83
N GLY A 78 -12.29 -2.71 4.65
CA GLY A 78 -13.41 -2.91 5.57
C GLY A 78 -14.27 -4.11 5.17
N ASN A 79 -15.58 -3.98 5.36
CA ASN A 79 -16.53 -4.92 4.77
C ASN A 79 -16.67 -4.65 3.28
N VAL A 80 -16.38 -5.65 2.45
CA VAL A 80 -16.34 -5.54 0.99
C VAL A 80 -17.42 -6.40 0.35
N HIS A 81 -17.87 -6.01 -0.83
CA HIS A 81 -18.80 -6.83 -1.61
C HIS A 81 -18.06 -8.05 -2.20
N PRO A 82 -18.71 -9.21 -2.43
CA PRO A 82 -18.05 -10.40 -3.00
C PRO A 82 -17.24 -10.14 -4.30
N VAL A 83 -17.71 -9.21 -5.14
CA VAL A 83 -17.01 -8.80 -6.37
C VAL A 83 -15.69 -8.07 -6.07
N GLU A 84 -15.65 -7.28 -5.00
CA GLU A 84 -14.42 -6.62 -4.54
C GLU A 84 -13.46 -7.63 -3.91
N GLU A 85 -13.97 -8.63 -3.18
CA GLU A 85 -13.17 -9.74 -2.69
C GLU A 85 -12.48 -10.49 -3.84
N GLU A 86 -13.23 -10.87 -4.87
CA GLU A 86 -12.68 -11.48 -6.08
C GLU A 86 -11.56 -10.62 -6.69
N MET A 87 -11.75 -9.29 -6.70
CA MET A 87 -10.73 -8.38 -7.21
C MET A 87 -9.47 -8.35 -6.31
N LEU A 88 -9.65 -8.32 -4.99
CA LEU A 88 -8.55 -8.34 -4.01
C LEU A 88 -7.75 -9.64 -4.11
N GLU A 89 -8.41 -10.77 -4.35
CA GLU A 89 -7.76 -12.08 -4.48
C GLU A 89 -6.70 -12.11 -5.59
N PHE A 90 -6.86 -11.32 -6.66
CA PHE A 90 -5.85 -11.24 -7.72
C PHE A 90 -4.52 -10.67 -7.25
N TYR A 91 -4.53 -9.83 -6.23
CA TYR A 91 -3.36 -9.13 -5.70
C TYR A 91 -2.88 -9.69 -4.35
N THR A 92 -3.51 -10.75 -3.83
CA THR A 92 -3.20 -11.31 -2.51
C THR A 92 -1.84 -12.01 -2.46
N VAL A 93 -1.00 -11.65 -1.49
CA VAL A 93 0.31 -12.28 -1.23
C VAL A 93 0.17 -13.78 -1.02
N GLY A 94 0.87 -14.58 -1.85
CA GLY A 94 0.97 -16.04 -1.70
C GLY A 94 -0.06 -16.86 -2.48
N LYS A 95 -1.08 -16.23 -3.10
CA LYS A 95 -1.87 -16.90 -4.14
C LYS A 95 -1.17 -16.67 -5.48
N SER A 96 -0.57 -17.71 -6.05
CA SER A 96 0.05 -17.69 -7.39
C SER A 96 -0.97 -17.34 -8.48
N SER A 97 -1.23 -16.05 -8.71
CA SER A 97 -1.99 -15.56 -9.86
C SER A 97 -1.03 -15.15 -10.97
N ASN A 98 -0.32 -16.14 -11.51
CA ASN A 98 0.47 -16.08 -12.75
C ASN A 98 -0.42 -15.85 -14.01
N LYS A 99 -1.56 -15.17 -13.86
CA LYS A 99 -2.62 -15.04 -14.87
C LYS A 99 -2.67 -13.66 -15.51
N LEU A 100 -2.18 -12.60 -14.85
CA LEU A 100 -2.22 -11.23 -15.39
C LEU A 100 -0.95 -10.78 -16.11
N LEU A 101 0.23 -11.35 -15.84
CA LEU A 101 1.44 -11.07 -16.64
C LEU A 101 1.28 -11.54 -18.11
N ASN A 102 0.35 -12.45 -18.40
CA ASN A 102 0.01 -12.85 -19.76
C ASN A 102 -1.09 -11.98 -20.41
N PHE A 103 -1.90 -11.26 -19.64
CA PHE A 103 -3.00 -10.46 -20.20
C PHE A 103 -2.54 -9.04 -20.59
N TYR A 104 -1.61 -8.44 -19.84
CA TYR A 104 -1.04 -7.12 -20.17
C TYR A 104 0.14 -7.16 -21.16
N ARG A 105 0.59 -8.34 -21.59
CA ARG A 105 1.64 -8.50 -22.62
C ARG A 105 1.09 -8.59 -24.05
N LEU A 106 -0.21 -8.40 -24.22
CA LEU A 106 -0.91 -8.49 -25.50
C LEU A 106 -1.43 -7.12 -25.97
N HIS A 107 -0.64 -6.05 -25.82
CA HIS A 107 -0.76 -4.83 -26.62
C HIS A 107 0.61 -4.17 -26.77
#